data_AF-A0A7S3AEF7-F1
#
_entry.id   AF-A0A7S3AEF7-F1
#
_cell.length_a   1.000
_cell.length_b   1.000
_cell.length_c   1.000
_cell.angle_alpha   90.00
_cell.angle_beta   90.00
_cell.angle_gamma   90.00
#
_symmetry.space_group_name_H-M   'P 1'
#
loop_
_entity.id
_entity.type
_entity.pdbx_description
1 polymer ?
#
loop_
_entity_poly.entity_id
_entity_poly.type
_entity_poly.pdbx_seq_one_letter_code
_entity_poly.pdbx_strand_id
1 'polypeptide(L)'
;TVVHPGYNIVRIRQFYMRKVKYTHMNYHEKLTQILTDFPRLDDIHPFYADLINVLYDRDHFKLALSQMNIARQLIDKVGKDYVKLLKYGDSLYRCKALKRAALGRMC
;
A
#
# COMPACT_ATOMS: atom_id res chain seq x y z
N THR A 1 -8.68 19.66 3.38
CA THR A 1 -9.38 19.26 2.13
C THR A 1 -9.22 20.30 1.02
N VAL A 2 -9.09 21.59 1.34
CA VAL A 2 -8.90 22.66 0.34
C VAL A 2 -7.42 23.07 0.24
N VAL A 3 -6.97 23.44 -0.97
CA VAL A 3 -5.68 24.09 -1.23
C VAL A 3 -5.89 25.17 -2.30
N HIS A 4 -5.23 26.33 -2.16
CA HIS A 4 -5.38 27.45 -3.09
C HIS A 4 -4.09 27.71 -3.87
N PRO A 5 -4.17 28.23 -5.12
CA PRO A 5 -3.00 28.46 -5.97
C PRO A 5 -1.98 29.46 -5.42
N GLY A 6 -2.41 30.42 -4.59
CA GLY A 6 -1.53 31.44 -4.01
C GLY A 6 -0.74 30.99 -2.77
N TYR A 7 -0.87 29.73 -2.34
CA TYR A 7 -0.14 29.22 -1.18
C TYR A 7 1.34 28.97 -1.52
N ASN A 8 2.21 29.15 -0.52
CA ASN A 8 3.61 28.77 -0.62
C ASN A 8 3.73 27.31 -1.09
N ILE A 9 4.58 27.07 -2.10
CA ILE A 9 4.79 25.76 -2.71
C ILE A 9 5.13 24.67 -1.69
N VAL A 10 5.86 25.01 -0.61
CA VAL A 10 6.18 24.07 0.46
C VAL A 10 4.91 23.53 1.12
N ARG A 11 3.92 24.38 1.38
CA ARG A 11 2.62 24.00 1.94
C ARG A 11 1.84 23.10 0.98
N ILE A 12 1.87 23.40 -0.33
CA ILE A 12 1.22 22.59 -1.36
C ILE A 12 1.86 21.20 -1.44
N ARG A 13 3.20 21.11 -1.44
CA ARG A 13 3.94 19.84 -1.42
C ARG A 13 3.57 19.01 -0.19
N GLN A 14 3.64 19.60 1.00
CA GLN A 14 3.27 18.93 2.25
C GLN A 14 1.84 18.40 2.24
N PHE A 15 0.89 19.19 1.69
CA PHE A 15 -0.51 18.78 1.57
C PHE A 15 -0.68 17.50 0.73
N TYR A 16 -0.05 17.43 -0.45
CA TYR A 16 -0.14 16.24 -1.29
C TYR A 16 0.70 15.07 -0.79
N MET A 17 1.88 15.34 -0.20
CA MET A 17 2.69 14.30 0.44
C MET A 17 1.93 13.62 1.58
N ARG A 18 1.21 14.38 2.41
CA ARG A 18 0.38 13.82 3.49
C ARG A 18 -0.70 12.88 2.93
N LYS A 19 -1.34 13.25 1.82
CA LYS A 19 -2.37 12.41 1.19
C LYS A 19 -1.81 11.09 0.66
N VAL A 20 -0.70 11.14 -0.06
CA VAL A 20 -0.05 9.92 -0.58
C VAL A 20 0.41 9.02 0.56
N LYS A 21 1.05 9.59 1.59
CA LYS A 21 1.49 8.83 2.78
C LYS A 21 0.32 8.19 3.53
N TYR A 22 -0.77 8.93 3.74
CA TYR A 22 -1.93 8.41 4.46
C TYR A 22 -2.55 7.21 3.74
N THR A 23 -2.75 7.32 2.42
CA THR A 23 -3.29 6.20 1.63
C THR A 23 -2.33 5.01 1.61
N HIS A 24 -1.04 5.26 1.41
CA HIS A 24 0.00 4.23 1.48
C HIS A 24 -0.02 3.47 2.82
N MET A 25 -0.06 4.19 3.95
CA MET A 25 -0.12 3.58 5.28
C MET A 25 -1.38 2.75 5.49
N ASN A 26 -2.56 3.25 5.09
CA ASN A 26 -3.80 2.47 5.23
C ASN A 26 -3.76 1.14 4.47
N TYR A 27 -3.26 1.14 3.22
CA TYR A 27 -3.10 -0.09 2.46
C TYR A 27 -2.10 -1.04 3.12
N HIS A 28 -0.96 -0.50 3.58
CA HIS A 28 0.06 -1.28 4.25
C HIS A 28 -0.49 -1.94 5.53
N GLU A 29 -1.15 -1.17 6.39
CA GLU A 29 -1.74 -1.66 7.64
C GLU A 29 -2.79 -2.74 7.40
N LYS A 30 -3.71 -2.52 6.44
CA LYS A 30 -4.73 -3.53 6.12
C LYS A 30 -4.16 -4.80 5.50
N LEU A 31 -3.20 -4.70 4.58
CA LEU A 31 -2.55 -5.88 4.02
C LEU A 31 -1.72 -6.62 5.06
N THR A 32 -1.06 -5.89 5.96
CA THR A 32 -0.29 -6.49 7.06
C THR A 32 -1.21 -7.22 8.01
N GLN A 33 -2.33 -6.61 8.40
CA GLN A 33 -3.34 -7.24 9.24
C GLN A 33 -3.81 -8.55 8.64
N ILE A 34 -4.18 -8.56 7.35
CA ILE A 34 -4.62 -9.80 6.68
C ILE A 34 -3.51 -10.87 6.71
N LEU A 35 -2.25 -10.49 6.47
CA LEU A 35 -1.12 -11.43 6.50
C LEU A 35 -0.82 -11.97 7.90
N THR A 36 -1.11 -11.19 8.96
CA THR A 36 -0.87 -11.61 10.36
C THR A 36 -2.02 -12.41 10.95
N ASP A 37 -3.24 -12.16 10.49
CA ASP A 37 -4.44 -12.84 11.00
C ASP A 37 -4.49 -14.31 10.54
N PHE A 38 -3.81 -14.65 9.44
CA PHE A 38 -3.70 -16.03 8.97
C PHE A 38 -2.52 -16.77 9.62
N PRO A 39 -2.77 -17.98 10.16
CA PRO A 39 -1.70 -18.81 10.70
C PRO A 39 -0.80 -19.34 9.58
N ARG A 40 0.50 -19.46 9.87
CA ARG A 40 1.44 -20.11 8.96
C ARG A 40 1.14 -21.60 8.91
N LEU A 41 0.75 -22.11 7.73
CA LEU A 41 0.40 -23.52 7.54
C LEU A 41 1.55 -24.50 7.85
N ASP A 42 2.80 -24.01 7.85
CA ASP A 42 3.99 -24.81 8.15
C ASP A 42 4.22 -24.94 9.68
N ASP A 43 3.63 -24.06 10.50
CA ASP A 43 3.83 -23.99 11.96
C ASP A 43 2.61 -24.48 12.78
N ILE A 44 1.52 -24.91 12.12
CA ILE A 44 0.32 -25.44 12.78
C ILE A 44 0.41 -26.96 12.99
N HIS A 45 -0.35 -27.46 13.95
CA HIS A 45 -0.42 -28.90 14.22
C HIS A 45 -0.84 -29.69 12.96
N PRO A 46 -0.21 -30.85 12.65
CA PRO A 46 -0.46 -31.62 11.43
C PRO A 46 -1.94 -31.87 11.13
N PHE A 47 -2.75 -32.15 12.16
CA PHE A 47 -4.20 -32.29 12.03
C PHE A 47 -4.89 -31.09 11.34
N TYR A 48 -4.56 -29.85 11.74
CA TYR A 48 -5.14 -28.65 11.13
C TYR A 48 -4.55 -28.37 9.76
N ALA A 49 -3.28 -28.71 9.53
CA ALA A 49 -2.65 -28.60 8.22
C ALA A 49 -3.32 -29.51 7.19
N ASP A 50 -3.60 -30.77 7.56
CA ASP A 50 -4.30 -31.73 6.72
C ASP A 50 -5.75 -31.31 6.46
N LEU A 51 -6.44 -30.78 7.48
CA LEU A 51 -7.80 -30.25 7.33
C LEU A 51 -7.84 -29.07 6.33
N ILE A 52 -6.91 -28.12 6.44
CA ILE A 52 -6.83 -26.99 5.51
C ILE A 52 -6.49 -27.46 4.10
N ASN A 53 -5.63 -28.46 3.98
CA ASN A 53 -5.27 -29.02 2.67
C ASN A 53 -6.49 -29.62 1.96
N VAL A 54 -7.36 -30.34 2.69
CA VAL A 54 -8.60 -30.90 2.11
C VAL A 54 -9.63 -29.82 1.79
N LEU A 55 -9.77 -28.78 2.62
CA LEU A 55 -10.81 -27.76 2.46
C LEU A 55 -10.47 -26.65 1.45
N TYR A 56 -9.21 -26.22 1.39
CA TYR A 56 -8.82 -24.97 0.73
C TYR A 56 -7.67 -25.08 -0.26
N ASP A 57 -7.06 -26.26 -0.41
CA ASP A 57 -5.81 -26.46 -1.13
C ASP A 57 -4.66 -25.61 -0.55
N ARG A 58 -3.69 -26.29 0.08
CA ARG A 58 -2.55 -25.66 0.76
C ARG A 58 -1.74 -24.76 -0.19
N ASP A 59 -1.55 -25.18 -1.44
CA ASP A 59 -0.71 -24.47 -2.40
C ASP A 59 -1.39 -23.20 -2.88
N HIS A 60 -2.69 -23.27 -3.13
CA HIS A 60 -3.49 -22.09 -3.48
C HIS A 60 -3.46 -21.04 -2.36
N PHE A 61 -3.64 -21.48 -1.11
CA PHE A 61 -3.60 -20.59 0.05
C PHE A 61 -2.23 -19.93 0.22
N LYS A 62 -1.13 -20.70 0.10
CA LYS A 62 0.24 -20.18 0.21
C LYS A 62 0.57 -19.19 -0.91
N LEU A 63 0.14 -19.48 -2.15
CA LEU A 63 0.30 -18.58 -3.28
C LEU A 63 -0.44 -17.26 -3.08
N ALA A 64 -1.70 -17.30 -2.62
CA ALA A 64 -2.49 -16.11 -2.35
C ALA A 64 -1.81 -15.20 -1.31
N LEU A 65 -1.37 -15.75 -0.17
CA LEU A 65 -0.66 -14.97 0.86
C LEU A 65 0.66 -14.39 0.34
N SER A 66 1.40 -15.16 -0.48
CA SER A 66 2.63 -14.67 -1.12
C SER A 66 2.35 -13.48 -2.03
N GLN A 67 1.32 -13.56 -2.87
CA GLN A 67 0.90 -12.47 -3.76
C GLN A 67 0.47 -11.22 -2.97
N MET A 68 -0.27 -11.40 -1.86
CA MET A 68 -0.63 -10.29 -0.97
C MET A 68 0.59 -9.59 -0.38
N ASN A 69 1.62 -10.34 0.02
CA ASN A 69 2.87 -9.77 0.52
C ASN A 69 3.62 -9.00 -0.58
N ILE A 70 3.65 -9.51 -1.82
CA ILE A 70 4.23 -8.79 -2.96
C ILE A 70 3.45 -7.50 -3.22
N ALA A 71 2.12 -7.53 -3.22
CA ALA A 71 1.28 -6.35 -3.40
C ALA A 71 1.57 -5.27 -2.34
N ARG A 72 1.70 -5.66 -1.08
CA ARG A 72 2.12 -4.77 0.02
C ARG A 72 3.47 -4.11 -0.26
N GLN A 73 4.46 -4.87 -0.73
CA GLN A 73 5.79 -4.33 -1.07
C GLN A 73 5.75 -3.39 -2.28
N LEU A 74 4.93 -3.68 -3.30
CA LEU A 74 4.74 -2.81 -4.45
C LEU A 74 4.13 -1.47 -4.05
N ILE A 75 3.10 -1.50 -3.20
CA ILE A 75 2.47 -0.30 -2.65
C ILE A 75 3.48 0.53 -1.83
N ASP A 76 4.33 -0.12 -1.02
CA ASP A 76 5.41 0.55 -0.28
C ASP A 76 6.41 1.25 -1.20
N LYS A 77 6.77 0.62 -2.32
CA LYS A 77 7.67 1.20 -3.31
C LYS A 77 7.03 2.42 -3.99
N VAL A 78 5.80 2.29 -4.48
CA VAL A 78 5.05 3.38 -5.10
C VAL A 78 4.91 4.57 -4.13
N GLY A 79 4.52 4.32 -2.88
CA GLY A 79 4.39 5.35 -1.85
C GLY A 79 5.69 6.14 -1.64
N LYS A 80 6.81 5.43 -1.46
CA LYS A 80 8.13 6.05 -1.26
C LYS A 80 8.58 6.87 -2.47
N ASP A 81 8.40 6.34 -3.68
CA ASP A 81 8.86 6.99 -4.91
C ASP A 81 8.06 8.27 -5.21
N TYR A 82 6.73 8.23 -5.10
CA TYR A 82 5.91 9.43 -5.34
C TYR A 82 6.08 10.50 -4.27
N VAL A 83 6.35 10.12 -3.01
CA VAL A 83 6.72 11.08 -1.96
C VAL A 83 8.05 11.78 -2.29
N LYS A 84 9.04 11.07 -2.84
CA LYS A 84 10.29 11.68 -3.31
C LYS A 84 10.04 12.65 -4.47
N LEU A 85 9.25 12.23 -5.48
CA LEU A 85 8.92 13.08 -6.63
C LEU A 85 8.19 14.37 -6.22
N LEU A 86 7.28 14.30 -5.24
CA LEU A 86 6.54 15.46 -4.73
C LEU A 86 7.43 16.52 -4.06
N LYS A 87 8.63 16.15 -3.56
CA LYS A 87 9.58 17.12 -2.99
C LYS A 87 10.03 18.17 -4.00
N TYR A 88 10.02 17.82 -5.29
CA TYR A 88 10.48 18.67 -6.39
C TYR A 88 9.34 19.24 -7.24
N GLY A 89 8.09 19.16 -6.78
CA GLY A 89 6.95 19.74 -7.50
C GLY A 89 7.01 21.27 -7.53
N ASP A 90 6.99 21.87 -8.71
CA ASP A 90 7.09 23.32 -8.94
C ASP A 90 5.74 24.06 -8.82
N SER A 91 4.63 23.37 -9.10
CA SER A 91 3.31 23.97 -9.26
C SER A 91 2.21 23.15 -8.59
N LEU A 92 1.08 23.82 -8.32
CA LEU A 92 -0.14 23.16 -7.83
C LEU A 92 -0.60 22.06 -8.80
N TYR A 93 -0.58 22.34 -10.10
CA TYR A 93 -0.98 21.40 -11.14
C TYR A 93 -0.11 20.14 -11.14
N ARG A 94 1.22 20.29 -11.15
CA ARG A 94 2.15 19.15 -11.13
C ARG A 94 1.99 18.31 -9.87
N CYS A 95 1.87 18.94 -8.70
CA CYS A 95 1.65 18.22 -7.45
C CYS A 95 0.31 17.45 -7.44
N LYS A 96 -0.76 18.03 -7.99
CA LYS A 96 -2.07 17.38 -8.14
C LYS A 96 -2.00 16.18 -9.08
N ALA A 97 -1.30 16.30 -10.21
CA ALA A 97 -1.09 15.22 -11.17
C ALA A 97 -0.28 14.07 -10.56
N LEU A 98 0.82 14.37 -9.87
CA LEU A 98 1.62 13.38 -9.14
C LEU A 98 0.80 12.64 -8.09
N LYS A 99 -0.05 13.34 -7.32
CA LYS A 99 -0.96 12.70 -6.38
C LYS A 99 -1.92 11.74 -7.08
N ARG A 100 -2.53 12.16 -8.20
CA ARG A 100 -3.48 11.32 -8.95
C ARG A 100 -2.80 10.06 -9.49
N ALA A 101 -1.60 10.19 -10.05
CA ALA A 101 -0.81 9.06 -10.55
C ALA A 101 -0.38 8.12 -9.41
N ALA A 102 0.02 8.65 -8.26
CA ALA A 102 0.37 7.83 -7.09
C ALA A 102 -0.80 6.97 -6.63
N LEU A 103 -1.97 7.58 -6.42
CA LEU A 103 -3.16 6.87 -5.98
C LEU A 103 -3.65 5.88 -7.04
N GLY A 104 -3.62 6.26 -8.32
CA GLY A 104 -4.03 5.37 -9.41
C GLY A 104 -3.11 4.18 -9.65
N ARG A 105 -1.87 4.20 -9.14
CA ARG A 105 -0.96 3.03 -9.15
C ARG A 105 -1.07 2.17 -7.89
N MET A 106 -1.73 2.66 -6.84
CA MET A 106 -1.97 1.92 -5.60
C MET A 106 -3.32 1.17 -5.62
N CYS A 107 -4.30 1.71 -6.34
CA CYS A 107 -5.55 1.03 -6.65
C CYS A 107 -5.35 0.01 -7.77
#